data_AF-A0A1C6SVG5-F1
#
_entry.id   AF-A0A1C6SVG5-F1
#
_cell.length_a   1.000
_cell.length_b   1.000
_cell.length_c   1.000
_cell.angle_alpha   90.00
_cell.angle_beta   90.00
_cell.angle_gamma   90.00
#
_symmetry.space_group_name_H-M   'P 1'
#
loop_
_entity.id
_entity.type
_entity.pdbx_description
1 polymer ?
#
loop_
_entity_poly.entity_id
_entity_poly.type
_entity_poly.pdbx_seq_one_letter_code
_entity_poly.pdbx_strand_id
1 'polypeptide(L)'
;MSRSIGKAAYKPVGVLMGFAAGAVAGIIFRQVWKLADPEGEAPSPTDEDRGWVEVLAAAAIQGAIFSAVRAAVDRGGAVGVRRMTGKWPD
;
A
#
# COMPACT_ATOMS: atom_id res chain seq x y z
N MET A 1 17.80 -5.93 -33.57
CA MET A 1 18.32 -6.79 -32.49
C MET A 1 17.95 -6.16 -31.13
N SER A 2 17.02 -6.81 -30.42
CA SER A 2 16.59 -6.65 -29.02
C SER A 2 16.86 -5.33 -28.26
N ARG A 3 15.80 -4.52 -28.02
CA ARG A 3 15.79 -3.51 -26.93
C ARG A 3 14.51 -3.45 -26.07
N SER A 4 13.48 -4.26 -26.35
CA SER A 4 12.20 -4.16 -25.59
C SER A 4 11.93 -5.27 -24.57
N ILE A 5 12.77 -6.29 -24.46
CA ILE A 5 12.48 -7.46 -23.60
C ILE A 5 12.66 -7.13 -22.10
N GLY A 6 13.48 -6.14 -21.74
CA GLY A 6 13.68 -5.75 -20.33
C GLY A 6 12.52 -5.00 -19.67
N LYS A 7 11.64 -4.33 -20.46
CA LYS A 7 10.54 -3.52 -19.92
C LYS A 7 9.20 -4.28 -19.77
N ALA A 8 9.05 -5.41 -20.46
CA ALA A 8 7.82 -6.22 -20.41
C ALA A 8 7.79 -7.18 -19.20
N ALA A 9 8.94 -7.66 -18.74
CA ALA A 9 9.02 -8.57 -17.59
C ALA A 9 8.85 -7.89 -16.22
N TYR A 10 9.12 -6.57 -16.12
CA TYR A 10 9.05 -5.83 -14.85
C TYR A 10 7.62 -5.36 -14.48
N LYS A 11 6.74 -5.20 -15.47
CA LYS A 11 5.34 -4.80 -15.26
C LYS A 11 4.53 -5.81 -14.41
N PRO A 12 4.55 -7.13 -14.65
CA PRO A 12 3.77 -8.07 -13.84
C PRO A 12 4.28 -8.18 -12.40
N VAL A 13 5.59 -8.07 -12.17
CA VAL A 13 6.17 -8.11 -10.82
C VAL A 13 5.76 -6.89 -10.01
N GLY A 14 5.79 -5.70 -10.61
CA GLY A 14 5.34 -4.47 -9.96
C GLY A 14 3.84 -4.52 -9.60
N VAL A 15 3.02 -5.10 -10.46
CA VAL A 15 1.58 -5.30 -10.19
C VAL A 15 1.35 -6.30 -9.07
N LEU A 16 2.02 -7.46 -9.10
CA LEU A 16 1.92 -8.47 -8.04
C LEU A 16 2.39 -7.93 -6.68
N MET A 17 3.50 -7.18 -6.66
CA MET A 17 3.96 -6.52 -5.45
C MET A 17 3.01 -5.41 -4.99
N GLY A 18 2.37 -4.69 -5.93
CA GLY A 18 1.31 -3.74 -5.61
C GLY A 18 0.11 -4.40 -4.90
N PHE A 19 -0.32 -5.57 -5.38
CA PHE A 19 -1.38 -6.35 -4.73
C PHE A 19 -0.94 -6.86 -3.34
N ALA A 20 0.28 -7.38 -3.21
CA ALA A 20 0.80 -7.82 -1.93
C ALA A 20 0.88 -6.65 -0.91
N ALA A 21 1.40 -5.50 -1.35
CA ALA A 21 1.44 -4.29 -0.53
C ALA A 21 0.04 -3.81 -0.13
N GLY A 22 -0.94 -3.86 -1.05
CA GLY A 22 -2.33 -3.53 -0.76
C GLY A 22 -2.97 -4.48 0.26
N ALA A 23 -2.70 -5.78 0.17
CA ALA A 23 -3.19 -6.76 1.13
C ALA A 23 -2.60 -6.51 2.54
N VAL A 24 -1.30 -6.24 2.62
CA VAL A 24 -0.61 -5.91 3.88
C VAL A 24 -1.17 -4.62 4.47
N ALA A 25 -1.33 -3.57 3.65
CA ALA A 25 -1.92 -2.32 4.09
C ALA A 25 -3.34 -2.50 4.64
N GLY A 26 -4.16 -3.36 4.00
CA GLY A 26 -5.50 -3.68 4.47
C GLY A 26 -5.51 -4.42 5.82
N ILE A 27 -4.54 -5.31 6.07
CA ILE A 27 -4.40 -5.98 7.37
C ILE A 27 -4.02 -4.97 8.46
N ILE A 28 -3.03 -4.12 8.19
CA ILE A 28 -2.57 -3.08 9.13
C ILE A 28 -3.72 -2.11 9.43
N PHE A 29 -4.46 -1.69 8.41
CA PHE A 29 -5.62 -0.82 8.58
C PHE A 29 -6.66 -1.42 9.54
N ARG A 30 -7.05 -2.69 9.36
CA ARG A 30 -7.99 -3.35 10.28
C ARG A 30 -7.46 -3.41 11.71
N GLN A 31 -6.17 -3.64 11.90
CA GLN A 31 -5.56 -3.66 13.23
C GLN A 31 -5.54 -2.28 13.89
N VAL A 32 -5.20 -1.24 13.13
CA VAL A 32 -5.22 0.15 13.61
C VAL A 32 -6.66 0.57 13.93
N TRP A 33 -7.63 0.19 13.09
CA TRP A 33 -9.03 0.54 13.30
C TRP A 33 -9.59 -0.07 14.58
N LYS A 34 -9.24 -1.32 14.89
CA LYS A 34 -9.62 -1.98 16.16
C LYS A 34 -9.17 -1.25 17.42
N LEU A 35 -8.16 -0.36 17.33
CA LEU A 35 -7.75 0.48 18.45
C LEU A 35 -8.68 1.69 18.62
N ALA A 36 -9.29 2.17 17.54
CA ALA A 36 -10.23 3.28 17.55
C ALA A 36 -11.66 2.81 17.86
N ASP A 37 -12.07 1.68 17.27
CA ASP A 37 -13.37 1.04 17.48
C ASP A 37 -13.16 -0.48 17.70
N PRO A 38 -13.06 -0.95 18.96
CA PRO A 38 -12.80 -2.36 19.27
C PRO A 38 -13.95 -3.31 18.91
N GLU A 39 -15.18 -2.80 18.85
CA GLU A 39 -16.39 -3.58 18.59
C GLU A 39 -16.93 -3.39 17.15
N GLY A 40 -16.46 -2.36 16.45
CA GLY A 40 -16.91 -2.02 15.10
C GLY A 40 -15.89 -2.25 13.99
N GLU A 41 -16.42 -2.53 12.81
CA GLU A 41 -15.66 -2.48 11.56
C GLU A 41 -15.42 -1.03 11.11
N ALA A 42 -14.39 -0.82 10.28
CA ALA A 42 -14.18 0.49 9.67
C ALA A 42 -15.38 0.91 8.81
N PRO A 43 -15.87 2.16 8.94
CA PRO A 43 -17.04 2.60 8.20
C PRO A 43 -16.76 2.57 6.71
N SER A 44 -17.71 2.01 5.96
CA SER A 44 -17.65 1.99 4.50
C SER A 44 -17.85 3.41 3.95
N PRO A 45 -17.22 3.79 2.83
CA PRO A 45 -17.54 5.04 2.15
C PRO A 45 -19.02 5.20 1.76
N THR A 46 -19.76 4.10 1.73
CA THR A 46 -21.18 4.05 1.35
C THR A 46 -22.09 3.68 2.52
N ASP A 47 -21.59 3.77 3.75
CA ASP A 47 -22.34 3.41 4.96
C ASP A 47 -23.36 4.52 5.27
N GLU A 48 -24.66 4.21 5.19
CA GLU A 48 -25.74 5.21 5.33
C GLU A 48 -25.91 5.68 6.79
N ASP A 49 -25.62 4.80 7.74
CA ASP A 49 -25.79 5.05 9.17
C ASP A 49 -24.60 5.82 9.80
N ARG A 50 -23.52 6.04 9.04
CA ARG A 50 -22.28 6.65 9.53
C ARG A 50 -22.14 8.10 9.07
N GLY A 51 -21.64 8.95 9.96
CA GLY A 51 -21.45 10.36 9.67
C GLY A 51 -20.30 10.64 8.71
N TRP A 52 -20.39 11.72 7.94
CA TRP A 52 -19.34 12.19 7.03
C TRP A 52 -17.96 12.29 7.69
N VAL A 53 -17.89 12.82 8.91
CA VAL A 53 -16.62 12.99 9.64
C VAL A 53 -15.97 11.63 9.91
N GLU A 54 -16.77 10.63 10.27
CA GLU A 54 -16.31 9.30 10.63
C GLU A 54 -15.77 8.56 9.40
N VAL A 55 -16.54 8.59 8.30
CA VAL A 55 -16.15 8.01 7.01
C VAL A 55 -14.87 8.66 6.47
N LEU A 56 -14.77 9.99 6.49
CA LEU A 56 -13.59 10.70 6.01
C LEU A 56 -12.37 10.46 6.90
N ALA A 57 -12.54 10.38 8.22
CA ALA A 57 -11.44 10.02 9.13
C ALA A 57 -10.93 8.60 8.86
N ALA A 58 -11.83 7.64 8.64
CA ALA A 58 -11.47 6.27 8.27
C ALA A 58 -10.69 6.22 6.95
N ALA A 59 -11.20 6.89 5.92
CA ALA A 59 -10.54 6.97 4.62
C ALA A 59 -9.15 7.63 4.72
N ALA A 60 -9.00 8.67 5.55
CA ALA A 60 -7.72 9.34 5.76
C ALA A 60 -6.69 8.41 6.43
N ILE A 61 -7.10 7.68 7.47
CA ILE A 61 -6.23 6.70 8.15
C ILE A 61 -5.83 5.59 7.19
N GLN A 62 -6.78 5.06 6.41
CA GLN A 62 -6.51 4.04 5.40
C GLN A 62 -5.50 4.54 4.36
N GLY A 63 -5.70 5.76 3.85
CA GLY A 63 -4.79 6.40 2.89
C GLY A 63 -3.39 6.61 3.46
N ALA A 64 -3.28 7.04 4.71
CA ALA A 64 -2.00 7.22 5.39
C ALA A 64 -1.24 5.89 5.51
N ILE A 65 -1.92 4.83 5.97
CA ILE A 65 -1.32 3.49 6.09
C ILE A 65 -0.87 2.97 4.73
N PHE A 66 -1.72 3.09 3.71
CA PHE A 66 -1.37 2.66 2.35
C PHE A 66 -0.13 3.40 1.82
N SER A 67 -0.09 4.73 1.99
CA SER A 67 1.04 5.54 1.54
C SER A 67 2.35 5.18 2.27
N ALA A 68 2.27 4.88 3.57
CA ALA A 68 3.42 4.47 4.37
C ALA A 68 3.95 3.09 3.94
N VAL A 69 3.06 2.11 3.74
CA VAL A 69 3.44 0.76 3.25
C VAL A 69 4.08 0.86 1.88
N ARG A 70 3.50 1.63 0.96
CA ARG A 70 4.07 1.85 -0.37
C ARG A 70 5.46 2.48 -0.29
N ALA A 71 5.64 3.55 0.49
CA ALA A 71 6.93 4.20 0.67
C ALA A 71 7.98 3.23 1.25
N ALA A 72 7.60 2.36 2.19
CA ALA A 72 8.49 1.34 2.74
C ALA A 72 8.91 0.31 1.69
N VAL A 73 7.97 -0.16 0.85
CA VAL A 73 8.26 -1.09 -0.25
C VAL A 73 9.17 -0.44 -1.30
N ASP A 74 8.86 0.78 -1.74
CA ASP A 74 9.65 1.52 -2.72
C ASP A 74 11.08 1.76 -2.20
N ARG A 75 11.22 2.18 -0.94
CA ARG A 75 12.53 2.37 -0.30
C ARG A 75 13.29 1.05 -0.12
N GLY A 76 12.61 -0.01 0.31
CA GLY A 76 13.19 -1.33 0.47
C GLY A 76 13.70 -1.91 -0.85
N GLY A 77 12.91 -1.77 -1.92
CA GLY A 77 13.30 -2.11 -3.28
C GLY A 77 14.53 -1.33 -3.72
N ALA A 78 14.55 -0.02 -3.49
CA ALA A 78 15.70 0.82 -3.86
C ALA A 78 17.00 0.44 -3.13
N VAL A 79 16.90 0.14 -1.83
CA VAL A 79 18.03 -0.36 -1.05
C VAL A 79 18.49 -1.74 -1.53
N GLY A 80 17.57 -2.64 -1.87
CA GLY A 80 17.88 -3.95 -2.42
C GLY A 80 18.64 -3.87 -3.74
N VAL A 81 18.16 -3.04 -4.67
CA VAL A 81 18.85 -2.78 -5.95
C VAL A 81 20.25 -2.21 -5.72
N ARG A 82 20.40 -1.24 -4.80
CA ARG A 82 21.71 -0.69 -4.44
C ARG A 82 22.64 -1.76 -3.89
N ARG A 83 22.15 -2.65 -3.04
CA ARG A 83 22.97 -3.72 -2.43
C ARG A 83 23.44 -4.74 -3.47
N MET A 84 22.62 -5.01 -4.48
CA MET A 84 22.94 -5.96 -5.55
C MET A 84 23.81 -5.37 -6.66
N THR A 85 23.53 -4.12 -7.07
CA THR A 85 24.15 -3.49 -8.26
C THR A 85 25.19 -2.42 -7.92
N GLY A 86 25.28 -2.02 -6.65
CA GLY A 86 26.09 -0.89 -6.19
C GLY A 86 25.52 0.49 -6.54
N LYS A 87 24.45 0.57 -7.33
CA LYS A 87 23.86 1.82 -7.83
C LYS A 87 22.46 2.05 -7.30
N TRP A 88 22.11 3.30 -7.06
CA TRP A 88 20.74 3.67 -6.73
C TRP A 88 19.85 3.52 -7.98
N PRO A 89 18.62 2.99 -7.86
CA PRO A 89 17.67 3.01 -8.96
C PRO A 89 17.06 4.40 -9.11
N ASP A 90 17.26 4.99 -10.29
CA ASP A 90 16.63 6.26 -10.74
C ASP A 90 15.30 5.99 -11.46
#